data_AF-A0A7J3NV31-F1
#
_entry.id   AF-A0A7J3NV31-F1
#
_cell.length_a   1.000
_cell.length_b   1.000
_cell.length_c   1.000
_cell.angle_alpha   90.00
_cell.angle_beta   90.00
_cell.angle_gamma   90.00
#
_symmetry.space_group_name_H-M   'P 1'
#
loop_
_entity.id
_entity.type
_entity.pdbx_description
1 polymer ?
#
loop_
_entity_poly.entity_id
_entity_poly.type
_entity_poly.pdbx_seq_one_letter_code
_entity_poly.pdbx_strand_id
1 'polypeptide(L)'
;VVISSGAIETGIEAIKAGAKVVTDVKMVKAGINEAKLRRFGGRLLCYVNDERAIKLAYDEAMTRTAAAIRIAVNEGLDGAIAVIGNAPTAAFELVKAIKAGEAKPALIIATPVGFIGAKESKEEILKLSIPHIVIRGHRGGSPAAVAIFNALLNMAEEHVGG
;
A
#
# COMPACT_ATOMS: atom_id res chain seq x y z
N VAL A 1 -2.60 -15.69 6.17
CA VAL A 1 -1.89 -14.39 5.98
C VAL A 1 -0.41 -14.69 5.99
N VAL A 2 0.38 -14.06 5.15
CA VAL A 2 1.84 -14.14 5.17
C VAL A 2 2.37 -12.78 5.61
N ILE A 3 3.25 -12.79 6.60
CA ILE A 3 3.94 -11.63 7.13
C ILE A 3 5.42 -11.92 6.91
N SER A 4 6.11 -11.12 6.11
CA SER A 4 7.54 -11.31 5.90
C SER A 4 8.30 -10.98 7.19
N SER A 5 9.51 -11.52 7.34
CA SER A 5 10.39 -11.17 8.44
C SER A 5 10.59 -9.65 8.51
N GLY A 6 10.52 -9.06 9.70
CA GLY A 6 10.72 -7.62 9.93
C GLY A 6 9.59 -6.70 9.46
N ALA A 7 8.49 -7.23 8.90
CA ALA A 7 7.42 -6.40 8.33
C ALA A 7 6.68 -5.56 9.38
N ILE A 8 6.45 -6.12 10.57
CA ILE A 8 5.74 -5.43 11.64
C ILE A 8 6.63 -4.30 12.19
N GLU A 9 7.88 -4.62 12.50
CA GLU A 9 8.87 -3.69 13.04
C GLU A 9 9.12 -2.55 12.05
N THR A 10 9.39 -2.87 10.78
CA THR A 10 9.62 -1.85 9.74
C THR A 10 8.37 -0.98 9.53
N GLY A 11 7.17 -1.57 9.59
CA GLY A 11 5.91 -0.84 9.50
C GLY A 11 5.72 0.16 10.65
N ILE A 12 5.98 -0.28 11.88
CA ILE A 12 5.89 0.56 13.08
C ILE A 12 6.90 1.70 13.02
N GLU A 13 8.16 1.41 12.68
CA GLU A 13 9.21 2.43 12.59
C GLU A 13 8.96 3.42 11.46
N ALA A 14 8.44 2.98 10.31
CA ALA A 14 8.00 3.88 9.25
C ALA A 14 6.86 4.80 9.70
N ILE A 15 5.87 4.27 10.43
CA ILE A 15 4.79 5.08 11.01
C ILE A 15 5.35 6.13 11.97
N LYS A 16 6.22 5.73 12.91
CA LYS A 16 6.84 6.64 13.89
C LYS A 16 7.70 7.71 13.24
N ALA A 17 8.35 7.39 12.11
CA ALA A 17 9.13 8.33 11.31
C ALA A 17 8.26 9.27 10.44
N GLY A 18 6.93 9.21 10.54
CA GLY A 18 6.02 10.07 9.78
C GLY A 18 5.93 9.72 8.30
N ALA A 19 6.04 8.42 7.96
CA ALA A 19 6.00 7.97 6.56
C ALA A 19 4.74 8.41 5.81
N LYS A 20 4.89 8.60 4.49
CA LYS A 20 3.76 8.67 3.57
C LYS A 20 3.06 7.31 3.53
N VAL A 21 1.74 7.32 3.46
CA VAL A 21 0.91 6.13 3.29
C VAL A 21 0.10 6.31 2.03
N VAL A 22 0.27 5.42 1.05
CA VAL A 22 -0.43 5.47 -0.24
C VAL A 22 -1.40 4.32 -0.34
N THR A 23 -2.67 4.62 -0.67
CA THR A 23 -3.71 3.61 -0.87
C THR A 23 -4.16 3.52 -2.32
N ASP A 24 -4.50 2.32 -2.78
CA ASP A 24 -4.96 2.09 -4.16
C ASP A 24 -6.38 2.62 -4.43
N VAL A 25 -7.26 2.61 -3.42
CA VAL A 25 -8.64 3.08 -3.52
C VAL A 25 -9.06 3.95 -2.34
N LYS A 26 -10.07 4.80 -2.55
CA LYS A 26 -10.63 5.71 -1.53
C LYS A 26 -11.18 4.97 -0.32
N MET A 27 -11.76 3.79 -0.50
CA MET A 27 -12.34 3.01 0.61
C MET A 27 -11.28 2.60 1.63
N VAL A 28 -10.06 2.25 1.20
CA VAL A 28 -8.94 1.97 2.10
C VAL A 28 -8.56 3.23 2.85
N LYS A 29 -8.36 4.35 2.13
CA LYS A 29 -8.07 5.66 2.75
C LYS A 29 -9.11 6.05 3.80
N ALA A 30 -10.40 5.90 3.51
CA ALA A 30 -11.49 6.26 4.41
C ALA A 30 -11.55 5.41 5.69
N GLY A 31 -11.07 4.17 5.65
CA GLY A 31 -11.04 3.29 6.83
C GLY A 31 -9.81 3.48 7.73
N ILE A 32 -8.76 4.12 7.23
CA ILE A 32 -7.53 4.37 8.00
C ILE A 32 -7.79 5.51 9.00
N ASN A 33 -7.29 5.35 10.24
CA ASN A 33 -7.35 6.42 11.24
C ASN A 33 -6.33 7.53 10.91
N GLU A 34 -6.72 8.44 10.02
CA GLU A 34 -5.86 9.53 9.56
C GLU A 34 -5.46 10.49 10.69
N ALA A 35 -6.34 10.72 11.68
CA ALA A 35 -6.01 11.55 12.83
C ALA A 35 -4.84 10.97 13.64
N LYS A 36 -4.84 9.65 13.89
CA LYS A 36 -3.73 8.97 14.57
C LYS A 36 -2.46 8.99 13.73
N LEU A 37 -2.55 8.71 12.43
CA LEU A 37 -1.38 8.80 11.54
C LEU A 37 -0.74 10.20 11.56
N ARG A 38 -1.55 11.26 11.54
CA ARG A 38 -1.08 12.65 11.59
C ARG A 38 -0.34 13.00 12.88
N ARG A 39 -0.65 12.35 14.01
CA ARG A 39 0.10 12.54 15.28
C ARG A 39 1.57 12.13 15.16
N PHE A 40 1.88 11.19 14.27
CA PHE A 40 3.25 10.80 13.96
C PHE A 40 3.86 11.61 12.80
N GLY A 41 3.17 12.63 12.28
CA GLY A 41 3.61 13.40 11.11
C GLY A 41 3.36 12.74 9.75
N GLY A 42 2.67 11.59 9.72
CA GLY A 42 2.39 10.85 8.50
C GLY A 42 1.34 11.53 7.59
N ARG A 43 1.37 11.19 6.30
CA ARG A 43 0.44 11.70 5.27
C ARG A 43 -0.29 10.56 4.57
N LEU A 44 -1.61 10.67 4.42
CA LEU A 44 -2.45 9.66 3.79
C LEU A 44 -2.92 10.09 2.38
N LEU A 45 -2.48 9.37 1.36
CA LEU A 45 -2.61 9.75 -0.05
C LEU A 45 -3.34 8.66 -0.84
N CYS A 46 -4.17 9.07 -1.81
CA CYS A 46 -4.84 8.17 -2.74
C CYS A 46 -5.16 8.93 -4.02
N TYR A 47 -4.59 8.48 -5.14
CA TYR A 47 -4.61 9.21 -6.42
C TYR A 47 -5.65 8.66 -7.41
N VAL A 48 -6.49 7.69 -7.03
CA VAL A 48 -7.42 7.02 -7.96
C VAL A 48 -8.43 7.96 -8.65
N ASN A 49 -8.70 9.12 -8.07
CA ASN A 49 -9.55 10.18 -8.64
C ASN A 49 -8.77 11.44 -9.04
N ASP A 50 -7.44 11.39 -9.00
CA ASP A 50 -6.61 12.49 -9.50
C ASP A 50 -6.83 12.62 -11.02
N GLU A 51 -7.00 13.85 -11.51
CA GLU A 51 -7.18 14.10 -12.95
C GLU A 51 -6.02 13.55 -13.77
N ARG A 52 -4.80 13.60 -13.22
CA ARG A 52 -3.60 13.01 -13.83
C ARG A 52 -3.73 11.50 -13.95
N ALA A 53 -4.33 10.82 -12.94
CA ALA A 53 -4.51 9.38 -12.96
C ALA A 53 -5.58 8.97 -13.98
N ILE A 54 -6.64 9.76 -14.11
CA ILE A 54 -7.70 9.53 -15.09
C ILE A 54 -7.14 9.69 -16.51
N LYS A 55 -6.40 10.77 -16.76
CA LYS A 55 -5.76 11.02 -18.05
C LYS A 55 -4.76 9.92 -18.41
N LEU A 56 -3.86 9.58 -17.49
CA LEU A 56 -2.85 8.54 -17.68
C LEU A 56 -3.48 7.16 -17.95
N ALA A 57 -4.55 6.81 -17.22
CA ALA A 57 -5.28 5.58 -17.43
C ALA A 57 -5.86 5.47 -18.85
N TYR A 58 -6.39 6.58 -19.38
CA TYR A 58 -6.89 6.65 -20.74
C TYR A 58 -5.77 6.57 -21.77
N ASP A 59 -4.75 7.42 -21.65
CA ASP A 59 -3.68 7.55 -22.64
C ASP A 59 -2.86 6.27 -22.78
N GLU A 60 -2.63 5.54 -21.68
CA GLU A 60 -1.81 4.32 -21.67
C GLU A 60 -2.63 3.02 -21.60
N ALA A 61 -3.95 3.10 -21.80
CA ALA A 61 -4.87 1.96 -21.76
C ALA A 61 -4.68 1.07 -20.50
N MET A 62 -4.54 1.70 -19.33
CA MET A 62 -4.36 1.03 -18.05
C MET A 62 -5.51 1.36 -17.07
N THR A 63 -5.59 0.65 -15.96
CA THR A 63 -6.62 0.96 -14.95
C THR A 63 -6.28 2.24 -14.19
N ARG A 64 -7.29 2.97 -13.72
CA ARG A 64 -7.11 4.16 -12.86
C ARG A 64 -6.32 3.87 -11.59
N THR A 65 -6.50 2.68 -11.00
CA THR A 65 -5.76 2.27 -9.80
C THR A 65 -4.29 2.01 -10.09
N ALA A 66 -3.96 1.45 -11.26
CA ALA A 66 -2.56 1.30 -11.67
C ALA A 66 -1.95 2.68 -11.99
N ALA A 67 -2.66 3.54 -12.74
CA ALA A 67 -2.21 4.90 -13.01
C ALA A 67 -1.98 5.72 -11.72
N ALA A 68 -2.85 5.55 -10.72
CA ALA A 68 -2.69 6.17 -9.40
C ALA A 68 -1.42 5.72 -8.67
N ILE A 69 -1.07 4.42 -8.74
CA ILE A 69 0.20 3.93 -8.20
C ILE A 69 1.38 4.48 -8.98
N ARG A 70 1.31 4.56 -10.31
CA ARG A 70 2.37 5.16 -11.13
C ARG A 70 2.62 6.63 -10.76
N ILE A 71 1.57 7.40 -10.51
CA ILE A 71 1.70 8.77 -9.99
C ILE A 71 2.34 8.78 -8.61
N ALA A 72 1.92 7.90 -7.70
CA ALA A 72 2.53 7.81 -6.38
C ALA A 72 4.03 7.45 -6.43
N VAL A 73 4.43 6.55 -7.32
CA VAL A 73 5.83 6.20 -7.60
C VAL A 73 6.59 7.46 -8.03
N ASN A 74 6.07 8.20 -9.01
CA ASN A 74 6.69 9.44 -9.51
C ASN A 74 6.79 10.55 -8.43
N GLU A 75 5.88 10.58 -7.46
CA GLU A 75 5.92 11.51 -6.32
C GLU A 75 6.79 11.01 -5.14
N GLY A 76 7.44 9.86 -5.32
CA GLY A 76 8.40 9.27 -4.38
C GLY A 76 7.73 8.38 -3.33
N LEU A 77 7.95 7.06 -3.47
CA LEU A 77 7.51 6.01 -2.53
C LEU A 77 8.62 5.48 -1.61
N ASP A 78 9.83 6.01 -1.68
CA ASP A 78 10.93 5.55 -0.84
C ASP A 78 10.61 5.79 0.64
N GLY A 79 10.72 4.72 1.45
CA GLY A 79 10.34 4.73 2.86
C GLY A 79 8.83 4.84 3.13
N ALA A 80 7.98 4.92 2.11
CA ALA A 80 6.54 5.00 2.27
C ALA A 80 5.92 3.62 2.60
N ILE A 81 4.68 3.63 3.06
CA ILE A 81 3.87 2.42 3.23
C ILE A 81 2.82 2.36 2.10
N ALA A 82 2.89 1.31 1.29
CA ALA A 82 1.91 1.08 0.23
C ALA A 82 0.81 0.12 0.72
N VAL A 83 -0.45 0.55 0.69
CA VAL A 83 -1.61 -0.22 1.16
C VAL A 83 -2.55 -0.50 -0.01
N ILE A 84 -2.42 -1.70 -0.58
CA ILE A 84 -3.19 -2.15 -1.74
C ILE A 84 -4.32 -3.06 -1.27
N GLY A 85 -5.53 -2.51 -1.15
CA GLY A 85 -6.67 -3.21 -0.57
C GLY A 85 -7.63 -3.84 -1.58
N ASN A 86 -7.63 -3.38 -2.84
CA ASN A 86 -8.69 -3.72 -3.78
C ASN A 86 -8.17 -4.22 -5.12
N ALA A 87 -7.32 -3.45 -5.81
CA ALA A 87 -7.04 -3.65 -7.22
C ALA A 87 -5.77 -4.49 -7.47
N PRO A 88 -5.86 -5.66 -8.11
CA PRO A 88 -4.69 -6.43 -8.53
C PRO A 88 -3.76 -5.65 -9.47
N THR A 89 -4.33 -4.79 -10.32
CA THR A 89 -3.56 -3.96 -11.26
C THR A 89 -2.71 -2.90 -10.57
N ALA A 90 -3.16 -2.36 -9.42
CA ALA A 90 -2.32 -1.49 -8.59
C ALA A 90 -1.13 -2.26 -7.98
N ALA A 91 -1.34 -3.49 -7.53
CA ALA A 91 -0.27 -4.34 -7.00
C ALA A 91 0.76 -4.70 -8.10
N PHE A 92 0.31 -5.08 -9.30
CA PHE A 92 1.23 -5.32 -10.42
C PHE A 92 2.05 -4.09 -10.81
N GLU A 93 1.41 -2.91 -10.83
CA GLU A 93 2.10 -1.67 -11.13
C GLU A 93 3.18 -1.34 -10.10
N LEU A 94 2.87 -1.51 -8.80
CA LEU A 94 3.85 -1.33 -7.73
C LEU A 94 5.02 -2.31 -7.86
N VAL A 95 4.74 -3.59 -8.14
CA VAL A 95 5.79 -4.60 -8.38
C VAL A 95 6.69 -4.20 -9.54
N LYS A 96 6.11 -3.71 -10.64
CA LYS A 96 6.87 -3.27 -11.82
C LYS A 96 7.85 -2.15 -11.44
N ALA A 97 7.37 -1.12 -10.74
CA ALA A 97 8.20 0.01 -10.30
C ALA A 97 9.32 -0.44 -9.34
N ILE A 98 9.03 -1.33 -8.38
CA ILE A 98 10.04 -1.84 -7.45
C ILE A 98 11.12 -2.64 -8.18
N LYS A 99 10.74 -3.51 -9.12
CA LYS A 99 11.69 -4.30 -9.91
C LYS A 99 12.55 -3.41 -10.83
N ALA A 100 12.02 -2.28 -11.28
CA ALA A 100 12.75 -1.28 -12.05
C ALA A 100 13.66 -0.38 -11.19
N GLY A 101 13.61 -0.50 -9.85
CA GLY A 101 14.37 0.36 -8.94
C GLY A 101 13.79 1.77 -8.78
N GLU A 102 12.56 2.00 -9.23
CA GLU A 102 11.88 3.30 -9.20
C GLU A 102 11.18 3.58 -7.86
N ALA A 103 11.00 2.55 -7.03
CA ALA A 103 10.35 2.66 -5.73
C ALA A 103 10.94 1.66 -4.72
N LYS A 104 11.16 2.13 -3.48
CA LYS A 104 11.57 1.30 -2.35
C LYS A 104 10.73 1.60 -1.10
N PRO A 105 9.44 1.20 -1.09
CA PRO A 105 8.59 1.39 0.09
C PRO A 105 9.16 0.63 1.29
N ALA A 106 8.93 1.17 2.49
CA ALA A 106 9.32 0.52 3.74
C ALA A 106 8.47 -0.73 4.01
N LEU A 107 7.19 -0.71 3.62
CA LEU A 107 6.26 -1.81 3.81
C LEU A 107 5.20 -1.83 2.70
N ILE A 108 4.82 -3.04 2.29
CA ILE A 108 3.68 -3.29 1.39
C ILE A 108 2.61 -4.09 2.13
N ILE A 109 1.40 -3.56 2.24
CA ILE A 109 0.21 -4.32 2.66
C ILE A 109 -0.57 -4.66 1.40
N ALA A 110 -0.67 -5.94 1.05
CA ALA A 110 -1.36 -6.38 -0.16
C ALA A 110 -2.49 -7.36 0.16
N THR A 111 -3.71 -6.84 0.04
CA THR A 111 -4.93 -7.59 0.19
C THR A 111 -5.88 -7.44 -1.01
N PRO A 112 -5.46 -7.24 -2.28
CA PRO A 112 -6.42 -7.18 -3.37
C PRO A 112 -7.25 -8.47 -3.42
N VAL A 113 -8.54 -8.32 -3.75
CA VAL A 113 -9.54 -9.39 -3.81
C VAL A 113 -10.00 -9.58 -5.25
N GLY A 114 -10.35 -10.81 -5.61
CA GLY A 114 -10.97 -11.09 -6.90
C GLY A 114 -10.51 -12.40 -7.52
N PHE A 115 -11.18 -12.75 -8.61
CA PHE A 115 -10.92 -13.99 -9.34
C PHE A 115 -9.91 -13.80 -10.48
N ILE A 116 -9.61 -12.56 -10.87
CA ILE A 116 -8.68 -12.24 -11.96
C ILE A 116 -7.51 -11.45 -11.37
N GLY A 117 -6.29 -11.99 -11.49
CA GLY A 117 -5.04 -11.31 -11.14
C GLY A 117 -4.76 -11.14 -9.64
N ALA A 118 -5.74 -11.33 -8.74
CA ALA A 118 -5.56 -11.09 -7.31
C ALA A 118 -4.54 -12.04 -6.71
N LYS A 119 -4.61 -13.34 -7.02
CA LYS A 119 -3.64 -14.33 -6.53
C LYS A 119 -2.26 -14.00 -7.08
N GLU A 120 -2.18 -13.84 -8.39
CA GLU A 120 -0.94 -13.64 -9.15
C GLU A 120 -0.19 -12.37 -8.70
N SER A 121 -0.90 -11.25 -8.56
CA SER A 121 -0.30 -9.98 -8.09
C SER A 121 0.28 -10.09 -6.68
N LYS A 122 -0.39 -10.84 -5.79
CA LYS A 122 0.12 -11.10 -4.43
C LYS A 122 1.30 -12.04 -4.43
N GLU A 123 1.31 -13.07 -5.28
CA GLU A 123 2.47 -13.94 -5.45
C GLU A 123 3.70 -13.19 -5.98
N GLU A 124 3.51 -12.18 -6.84
CA GLU A 124 4.61 -11.33 -7.28
C GLU A 124 5.19 -10.46 -6.14
N ILE A 125 4.34 -9.96 -5.23
CA ILE A 125 4.81 -9.21 -4.05
C ILE A 125 5.61 -10.10 -3.10
N LEU A 126 5.19 -11.36 -2.90
CA LEU A 126 5.91 -12.32 -2.06
C LEU A 126 7.35 -12.60 -2.53
N LYS A 127 7.66 -12.34 -3.81
CA LYS A 127 9.00 -12.52 -4.38
C LYS A 127 9.91 -11.30 -4.18
N LEU A 128 9.39 -10.18 -3.70
CA LEU A 128 10.15 -8.96 -3.47
C LEU A 128 10.94 -9.04 -2.17
N SER A 129 12.07 -8.34 -2.12
CA SER A 129 12.85 -8.14 -0.88
C SER A 129 12.26 -7.06 0.04
N ILE A 130 11.20 -6.37 -0.40
CA ILE A 130 10.52 -5.36 0.40
C ILE A 130 9.67 -6.04 1.48
N PRO A 131 9.72 -5.58 2.74
CA PRO A 131 8.85 -6.11 3.78
C PRO A 131 7.37 -6.01 3.39
N HIS A 132 6.61 -7.06 3.66
CA HIS A 132 5.22 -7.15 3.22
C HIS A 132 4.30 -7.96 4.13
N ILE A 133 3.02 -7.60 4.09
CA ILE A 133 1.91 -8.34 4.70
C ILE A 133 0.89 -8.67 3.61
N VAL A 134 0.67 -9.96 3.35
CA VAL A 134 -0.09 -10.44 2.18
C VAL A 134 -1.17 -11.44 2.60
N ILE A 135 -2.39 -11.28 2.08
CA ILE A 135 -3.44 -12.31 2.19
C ILE A 135 -3.44 -13.14 0.92
N ARG A 136 -2.75 -14.28 0.89
CA ARG A 136 -2.62 -15.16 -0.29
C ARG A 136 -3.97 -15.63 -0.86
N GLY A 137 -3.93 -16.03 -2.14
CA GLY A 137 -5.10 -16.55 -2.87
C GLY A 137 -6.03 -15.45 -3.38
N HIS A 138 -7.31 -15.74 -3.53
CA HIS A 138 -8.30 -14.80 -4.11
C HIS A 138 -8.96 -13.88 -3.08
N ARG A 139 -8.85 -14.21 -1.79
CA ARG A 139 -9.49 -13.46 -0.69
C ARG A 139 -8.68 -12.21 -0.33
N GLY A 140 -9.36 -11.21 0.23
CA GLY A 140 -8.77 -9.94 0.60
C GLY A 140 -9.86 -8.88 0.75
N GLY A 141 -9.55 -7.66 0.34
CA GLY A 141 -10.44 -6.51 0.31
C GLY A 141 -9.95 -5.36 1.18
N SER A 142 -10.53 -4.18 0.95
CA SER A 142 -10.24 -2.97 1.71
C SER A 142 -10.34 -3.15 3.23
N PRO A 143 -11.34 -3.86 3.79
CA PRO A 143 -11.43 -4.03 5.25
C PRO A 143 -10.21 -4.73 5.85
N ALA A 144 -9.63 -5.70 5.14
CA ALA A 144 -8.46 -6.41 5.62
C ALA A 144 -7.21 -5.51 5.59
N ALA A 145 -7.00 -4.77 4.50
CA ALA A 145 -5.93 -3.79 4.40
C ALA A 145 -6.02 -2.72 5.50
N VAL A 146 -7.23 -2.20 5.74
CA VAL A 146 -7.50 -1.21 6.80
C VAL A 146 -7.22 -1.79 8.17
N ALA A 147 -7.70 -3.00 8.47
CA ALA A 147 -7.48 -3.64 9.76
C ALA A 147 -5.99 -3.85 10.04
N ILE A 148 -5.21 -4.31 9.05
CA ILE A 148 -3.76 -4.51 9.17
C ILE A 148 -3.07 -3.17 9.46
N PHE A 149 -3.35 -2.13 8.65
CA PHE A 149 -2.70 -0.85 8.84
C PHE A 149 -3.07 -0.18 10.17
N ASN A 150 -4.34 -0.22 10.56
CA ASN A 150 -4.78 0.34 11.84
C ASN A 150 -4.22 -0.44 13.05
N ALA A 151 -4.00 -1.75 12.92
CA ALA A 151 -3.29 -2.53 13.94
C ALA A 151 -1.83 -2.05 14.10
N LEU A 152 -1.11 -1.83 13.00
CA LEU A 152 0.25 -1.26 13.04
C LEU A 152 0.26 0.15 13.65
N LEU A 153 -0.72 0.99 13.32
CA LEU A 153 -0.89 2.31 13.94
C LEU A 153 -1.10 2.24 15.45
N ASN A 154 -1.89 1.27 15.94
CA ASN A 154 -2.11 1.07 17.37
C ASN A 154 -0.83 0.58 18.06
N MET A 155 -0.15 -0.39 17.48
CA MET A 155 1.13 -0.89 18.00
C MET A 155 2.17 0.23 18.06
N ALA A 156 2.24 1.10 17.04
CA ALA A 156 3.15 2.23 17.04
C ALA A 156 2.89 3.23 18.18
N GLU A 157 1.63 3.39 18.60
CA GLU A 157 1.24 4.26 19.72
C GLU A 157 1.58 3.64 21.08
N GLU A 158 1.33 2.34 21.26
CA GLU A 158 1.65 1.61 22.49
C GLU A 158 3.16 1.64 22.81
N HIS A 159 4.01 1.61 21.78
CA HIS A 159 5.47 1.66 21.93
C HIS A 159 6.04 3.09 22.11
N VAL A 160 5.20 4.13 22.10
CA VAL A 160 5.60 5.51 22.43
C VAL A 160 5.23 5.87 23.88
N GLY A 161 4.43 5.05 24.55
CA GLY A 161 4.02 5.23 25.94
C GLY A 161 4.90 4.56 27.00
N GLY A 162 6.14 4.18 26.66
CA GLY A 162 7.12 3.56 27.55
C GLY A 162 8.29 4.49 27.88
#